data_AF-A0A845UZH9-F1
#
_entry.id   AF-A0A845UZH9-F1
#
_cell.length_a   1.000
_cell.length_b   1.000
_cell.length_c   1.000
_cell.angle_alpha   90.00
_cell.angle_beta   90.00
_cell.angle_gamma   90.00
#
_symmetry.space_group_name_H-M   'P 1'
#
loop_
_entity.id
_entity.type
_entity.pdbx_description
1 polymer ?
#
loop_
_entity_poly.entity_id
_entity_poly.type
_entity_poly.pdbx_seq_one_letter_code
_entity_poly.pdbx_strand_id
1 'polypeptide(L)' 'MTDLHVWSIGPGIHAAIIALVSEKLSSPDDYRKRLPEGHGLVHVSIEIHQAGTISRPDRA' A
#
# COMPACT_ATOMS: atom_id res chain seq x y z
N MET A 1 -1.55 6.75 2.17
CA MET A 1 -1.89 5.37 2.56
C MET A 1 -3.25 5.41 3.22
N THR A 2 -4.15 4.49 2.90
CA THR A 2 -5.55 4.54 3.33
C THR A 2 -5.89 3.47 4.36
N ASP A 3 -5.23 2.31 4.34
CA ASP A 3 -5.45 1.24 5.29
C ASP A 3 -4.21 0.37 5.51
N LEU A 4 -4.02 -0.11 6.75
CA LEU A 4 -2.94 -1.01 7.15
C LEU A 4 -3.48 -2.09 8.09
N HIS A 5 -3.42 -3.34 7.65
CA HIS A 5 -3.65 -4.48 8.52
C HIS A 5 -2.37 -5.32 8.61
N VAL A 6 -1.87 -5.52 9.83
CA VAL A 6 -0.71 -6.39 10.11
C VAL A 6 -1.12 -7.38 11.19
N TRP A 7 -0.77 -8.65 11.00
CA TRP A 7 -1.03 -9.67 12.00
C TRP A 7 0.17 -10.62 12.14
N SER A 8 0.33 -11.17 13.34
CA SER A 8 1.33 -12.19 13.61
C SER A 8 0.82 -13.54 13.12
N ILE A 9 1.66 -14.22 12.35
CA ILE A 9 1.49 -15.64 12.01
C ILE A 9 2.16 -16.52 13.08
N GLY A 10 3.27 -16.02 13.65
CA GLY A 10 4.05 -16.67 14.70
C GLY A 10 5.18 -15.76 15.20
N PRO A 11 6.03 -16.22 16.11
CA PRO A 11 7.14 -15.42 16.64
C PRO A 11 8.05 -14.90 15.53
N GLY A 12 8.09 -13.57 15.35
CA GLY A 12 8.90 -12.94 14.31
C GLY A 12 8.40 -13.13 12.87
N ILE A 13 7.19 -13.65 12.67
CA ILE A 13 6.59 -13.89 11.36
C ILE A 13 5.28 -13.13 11.26
N HIS A 14 5.18 -12.27 10.25
CA HIS A 14 4.06 -11.37 10.06
C HIS A 14 3.52 -11.44 8.63
N ALA A 15 2.25 -11.11 8.50
CA ALA A 15 1.62 -10.85 7.21
C ALA A 15 0.91 -9.48 7.26
N ALA A 16 0.75 -8.89 6.08
CA ALA A 16 0.14 -7.57 5.96
C ALA A 16 -0.76 -7.40 4.73
N ILE A 17 -1.77 -6.56 4.87
CA ILE A 17 -2.55 -5.98 3.77
C ILE A 17 -2.39 -4.46 3.83
N ILE A 18 -2.05 -3.87 2.69
CA ILE A 18 -1.74 -2.45 2.55
C ILE A 18 -2.65 -1.89 1.47
N ALA A 19 -3.50 -0.91 1.80
CA ALA A 19 -4.23 -0.13 0.81
C ALA A 19 -3.65 1.28 0.70
N LEU A 20 -3.43 1.74 -0.53
CA LEU A 20 -2.93 3.09 -0.78
C LEU A 20 -3.58 3.73 -2.00
N VAL A 21 -3.67 5.06 -1.95
CA VAL A 21 -4.06 5.90 -3.08
C VAL A 21 -2.81 6.60 -3.60
N SER A 22 -2.62 6.63 -4.92
CA SER A 22 -1.48 7.29 -5.56
C SER A 22 -1.93 8.11 -6.77
N GLU A 23 -1.38 9.31 -6.94
CA GLU A 23 -1.62 10.13 -8.15
C GLU A 23 -1.01 9.49 -9.40
N LYS A 24 0.09 8.75 -9.24
CA LYS A 24 0.77 8.04 -10.32
C LYS A 24 0.93 6.57 -9.96
N LEU A 25 0.21 5.71 -10.67
CA LEU A 25 0.37 4.28 -10.54
C LEU A 25 1.79 3.87 -10.95
N SER A 26 2.48 3.18 -10.04
CA SER A 26 3.73 2.47 -10.34
C SER A 26 3.45 0.98 -10.51
N SER A 27 4.44 0.18 -10.92
CA SER A 27 4.24 -1.27 -10.99
C SER A 27 4.06 -1.85 -9.58
N PRO A 28 3.32 -2.95 -9.40
CA PRO A 28 3.22 -3.63 -8.09
C PRO A 28 4.57 -3.95 -7.46
N ASP A 29 5.57 -4.32 -8.28
CA ASP A 29 6.94 -4.61 -7.83
C ASP A 29 7.64 -3.38 -7.25
N ASP A 30 7.37 -2.18 -7.76
CA ASP A 30 7.95 -0.94 -7.23
C ASP A 30 7.44 -0.64 -5.83
N TYR A 31 6.19 -0.99 -5.52
CA TYR A 31 5.66 -0.84 -4.16
C TYR A 31 6.21 -1.94 -3.24
N ARG A 32 6.36 -3.16 -3.76
CA ARG A 32 6.94 -4.26 -2.99
C ARG A 32 8.39 -4.00 -2.57
N LYS A 33 9.20 -3.40 -3.46
CA LYS A 33 10.60 -3.01 -3.16
C LYS A 33 10.74 -1.91 -2.10
N ARG A 34 9.68 -1.14 -1.84
CA ARG A 34 9.68 -0.10 -0.80
C ARG A 34 9.43 -0.67 0.59
N LEU A 35 9.00 -1.92 0.70
CA LEU A 35 8.78 -2.56 1.99
C LEU A 35 10.14 -2.80 2.66
N PRO A 36 10.29 -2.43 3.95
CA PRO A 36 11.55 -2.60 4.64
C PRO A 36 11.82 -4.10 4.85
N GLU A 37 13.03 -4.52 4.51
CA GLU A 37 13.50 -5.87 4.79
C GLU A 37 13.68 -6.08 6.31
N GLY A 38 13.78 -7.34 6.74
CA GLY A 38 14.12 -7.68 8.14
C GLY A 38 12.97 -7.63 9.16
N HIS A 39 11.75 -7.28 8.76
CA HIS A 39 10.59 -7.19 9.67
C HIS A 39 9.76 -8.49 9.78
N GLY A 40 10.25 -9.58 9.18
CA GLY A 40 9.55 -10.87 9.20
C GLY A 40 8.25 -10.90 8.38
N LEU A 41 8.06 -9.94 7.46
CA LEU A 41 6.91 -9.90 6.54
C LEU A 41 7.07 -10.98 5.47
N VAL A 42 6.36 -12.10 5.63
CA VAL A 42 6.45 -13.25 4.72
C VAL A 42 5.33 -13.31 3.68
N HIS A 43 4.22 -12.60 3.93
CA HIS A 43 3.09 -12.53 3.02
C HIS A 43 2.50 -11.12 3.03
N VAL A 44 2.48 -10.45 1.88
CA VAL A 44 1.97 -9.08 1.76
C VAL A 44 1.12 -8.94 0.51
N SER A 45 -0.08 -8.37 0.68
CA SER A 45 -0.93 -7.91 -0.42
C SER A 45 -0.98 -6.39 -0.42
N ILE A 46 -0.83 -5.77 -1.60
CA ILE A 46 -0.87 -4.32 -1.78
C ILE A 46 -1.98 -3.99 -2.76
N GLU A 47 -2.98 -3.23 -2.31
CA GLU A 47 -4.04 -2.66 -3.13
C GLU A 47 -3.73 -1.19 -3.43
N ILE A 48 -3.78 -0.83 -4.71
CA ILE A 48 -3.38 0.50 -5.20
C ILE A 48 -4.56 1.09 -5.95
N HIS A 49 -5.08 2.20 -5.45
CA HIS A 49 -6.08 3.01 -6.12
C HIS A 49 -5.44 4.27 -6.71
N GLN A 50 -5.87 4.67 -7.91
CA GLN A 50 -5.44 5.96 -8.45
C GLN A 50 -6.21 7.07 -7.73
N ALA A 51 -5.53 8.15 -7.34
CA ALA A 51 -6.20 9.35 -6.88
C ALA A 51 -7.09 9.85 -8.02
N GLY A 52 -8.40 9.91 -7.79
CA GLY A 52 -9.30 10.55 -8.74
C GLY A 52 -8.92 12.01 -8.86
N THR A 53 -8.72 12.51 -10.09
CA THR A 53 -8.60 13.94 -10.32
C THR A 53 -9.91 14.58 -9.88
N ILE A 54 -9.93 15.20 -8.70
CA ILE A 54 -10.99 16.14 -8.37
C ILE A 54 -10.69 17.37 -9.23
N SER A 55 -11.24 17.41 -10.44
CA SER A 55 -11.36 18.66 -11.18
C SER A 55 -12.22 19.57 -10.30
N ARG A 56 -11.58 20.48 -9.57
CA ARG A 56 -12.30 21.54 -8.85
C ARG A 56 -13.19 22.22 -9.89
N PRO A 57 -14.53 22.26 -9.72
CA PRO A 57 -15.35 23.04 -10.62
C PRO A 57 -14.85 24.48 -10.55
N ASP A 58 -14.62 25.06 -11.72
CA ASP A 58 -14.20 26.45 -11.87
C ASP A 58 -15.15 27.33 -11.08
N ARG A 59 -14.58 28.16 -10.20
CA ARG A 59 -15.36 28.96 -9.27
C ARG A 59 -15.79 30.21 -10.04
N ALA A 60 -16.97 30.13 -10.65
CA ALA A 60 -17.67 31.28 -11.23
C ALA A 60 -17.94 32.38 -10.18
#